data_AF-A0A972V3Y1-F1
#
_entry.id   AF-A0A972V3Y1-F1
#
_cell.length_a   1.000
_cell.length_b   1.000
_cell.length_c   1.000
_cell.angle_alpha   90.00
_cell.angle_beta   90.00
_cell.angle_gamma   90.00
#
_symmetry.space_group_name_H-M   'P 1'
#
loop_
_entity.id
_entity.type
_entity.pdbx_description
1 polymer ?
#
loop_
_entity_poly.entity_id
_entity_poly.type
_entity_poly.pdbx_seq_one_letter_code
_entity_poly.pdbx_strand_id
1 'polypeptide(L)'
;MKNKRKRTFANKLHREIFWIVFLAAFLPASVVAICLYYLIFGITAEQFMIPEVIAYNIIPASRKVTTILAVAAPATILIILLIAHKLTHRIVGPFDRIVRELDECVKGKRKSHITVRKGDKFQPLTDKINKLLDTLGLNK
;
A
#
# COMPACT_ATOMS: atom_id res chain seq x y z
N MET A 1 -5.15 15.66 -29.26
CA MET A 1 -5.32 15.61 -27.79
C MET A 1 -4.38 14.54 -27.20
N LYS A 2 -3.41 14.93 -26.36
CA LYS A 2 -2.33 14.05 -25.88
C LYS A 2 -2.86 12.93 -24.97
N ASN A 3 -2.56 11.71 -25.36
CA ASN A 3 -2.86 10.46 -24.69
C ASN A 3 -2.24 10.44 -23.27
N LYS A 4 -2.99 10.89 -22.25
CA LYS A 4 -2.64 10.70 -20.83
C LYS A 4 -2.83 9.22 -20.51
N ARG A 5 -1.84 8.38 -20.83
CA ARG A 5 -1.77 7.02 -20.27
C ARG A 5 -1.75 7.16 -18.75
N LYS A 6 -2.89 6.92 -18.10
CA LYS A 6 -3.00 6.78 -16.65
C LYS A 6 -2.23 5.52 -16.27
N ARG A 7 -0.90 5.62 -16.11
CA ARG A 7 -0.10 4.56 -15.52
C ARG A 7 -0.60 4.39 -14.08
N THR A 8 -1.14 3.22 -13.78
CA THR A 8 -1.62 2.87 -12.43
C THR A 8 -0.48 3.01 -11.44
N PHE A 9 0.72 2.53 -11.76
CA PHE A 9 1.93 2.73 -10.95
C PHE A 9 2.84 3.81 -11.53
N ALA A 10 3.37 4.67 -10.66
CA ALA A 10 4.20 5.81 -11.04
C ALA A 10 5.57 5.35 -11.58
N ASN A 11 6.21 4.40 -10.88
CA ASN A 11 7.50 3.83 -11.24
C ASN A 11 7.68 2.42 -10.62
N LYS A 12 8.89 1.85 -10.72
CA LYS A 12 9.26 0.55 -10.13
C LYS A 12 9.13 0.55 -8.59
N LEU A 13 9.59 1.61 -7.92
CA LEU A 13 9.52 1.77 -6.47
C LEU A 13 8.07 1.76 -5.95
N HIS A 14 7.14 2.44 -6.64
CA HIS A 14 5.71 2.39 -6.29
C HIS A 14 5.18 0.95 -6.37
N ARG A 15 5.56 0.19 -7.40
CA ARG A 15 5.16 -1.22 -7.54
C ARG A 15 5.74 -2.11 -6.44
N GLU A 16 7.02 -1.92 -6.10
CA GLU A 16 7.69 -2.67 -5.04
C GLU A 16 7.05 -2.41 -3.66
N ILE A 17 6.83 -1.13 -3.31
CA ILE A 17 6.12 -0.77 -2.05
C ILE A 17 4.71 -1.35 -2.03
N PHE A 18 3.97 -1.26 -3.14
CA PHE A 18 2.61 -1.81 -3.21
C PHE A 18 2.58 -3.33 -2.95
N TRP A 19 3.51 -4.09 -3.54
CA TRP A 19 3.59 -5.53 -3.31
C TRP A 19 4.00 -5.90 -1.89
N ILE A 20 4.89 -5.12 -1.28
CA ILE A 20 5.25 -5.30 0.13
C ILE A 20 4.02 -5.10 1.01
N VAL A 21 3.25 -4.03 0.79
CA VAL A 21 2.03 -3.76 1.57
C VAL A 21 0.95 -4.82 1.31
N PHE A 22 0.80 -5.27 0.06
CA PHE A 22 -0.12 -6.35 -0.29
C PHE A 22 0.23 -7.64 0.47
N LEU A 23 1.50 -8.07 0.42
CA LEU A 23 1.95 -9.28 1.12
C LEU A 23 1.82 -9.12 2.64
N ALA A 24 2.14 -7.96 3.19
CA ALA A 24 2.01 -7.67 4.62
C ALA A 24 0.55 -7.69 5.10
N ALA A 25 -0.42 -7.35 4.24
CA ALA A 25 -1.84 -7.46 4.56
C ALA A 25 -2.39 -8.88 4.32
N PHE A 26 -1.96 -9.52 3.23
CA PHE A 26 -2.49 -10.81 2.78
C PHE A 26 -1.98 -11.99 3.62
N LEU A 27 -0.69 -12.01 3.99
CA LEU A 27 -0.11 -13.13 4.73
C LEU A 27 -0.75 -13.31 6.11
N PRO A 28 -0.87 -12.28 6.97
CA PRO A 28 -1.52 -12.45 8.27
C PRO A 28 -3.00 -12.84 8.15
N ALA A 29 -3.72 -12.26 7.17
CA ALA A 29 -5.11 -12.61 6.91
C ALA A 29 -5.27 -14.08 6.52
N SER A 30 -4.34 -14.60 5.70
CA SER A 30 -4.31 -16.00 5.30
C SER A 30 -4.01 -16.92 6.48
N VAL A 31 -3.04 -16.55 7.33
CA VAL A 31 -2.72 -17.31 8.55
C VAL A 31 -3.94 -17.39 9.47
N VAL A 32 -4.63 -16.27 9.71
CA VAL A 32 -5.85 -16.26 10.54
C VAL A 32 -6.95 -17.13 9.94
N ALA A 33 -7.16 -17.06 8.63
CA ALA A 33 -8.15 -17.91 7.95
C ALA A 33 -7.84 -19.41 8.09
N ILE A 34 -6.56 -19.78 7.94
CA ILE A 34 -6.10 -21.16 8.10
C ILE A 34 -6.26 -21.62 9.55
N CYS A 35 -5.84 -20.81 10.53
CA CYS A 35 -6.00 -21.12 11.95
C CYS A 35 -7.47 -21.33 12.33
N LEU A 36 -8.37 -20.45 11.85
CA LEU A 36 -9.80 -20.58 12.10
C LEU A 36 -10.40 -21.82 11.42
N TYR A 37 -9.95 -22.16 10.22
CA TYR A 37 -10.36 -23.39 9.54
C TYR A 37 -10.00 -24.63 10.39
N TYR A 38 -8.75 -24.74 10.84
CA TYR A 38 -8.33 -25.87 11.66
C TYR A 38 -9.02 -25.89 13.03
N LEU A 39 -9.27 -24.74 13.64
CA LEU A 39 -10.01 -24.65 14.90
C LEU A 39 -11.46 -25.15 14.73
N ILE A 40 -12.17 -24.67 13.71
CA ILE A 40 -13.55 -25.10 13.42
C ILE A 40 -13.58 -26.60 13.13
N PHE A 41 -12.67 -27.09 12.29
CA PHE A 41 -12.60 -28.51 11.95
C PHE A 41 -12.29 -29.37 13.18
N GLY A 42 -11.34 -28.96 14.02
CA GLY A 42 -10.98 -29.65 15.25
C GLY A 42 -12.16 -29.77 16.22
N ILE A 43 -12.85 -28.66 16.51
CA ILE A 43 -14.04 -28.65 17.37
C ILE A 43 -15.15 -29.53 16.79
N THR A 44 -15.35 -29.49 15.48
CA THR A 44 -16.38 -30.31 14.80
C THR A 44 -16.05 -31.81 14.90
N ALA A 45 -14.78 -32.18 14.76
CA ALA A 45 -14.33 -33.56 14.88
C ALA A 45 -14.45 -34.10 16.31
N GLU A 46 -14.16 -33.29 17.32
CA GLU A 46 -14.33 -33.68 18.74
C GLU A 46 -15.81 -33.90 19.10
N GLN A 47 -16.71 -33.09 18.53
CA GLN A 47 -18.15 -33.18 18.81
C GLN A 47 -18.90 -34.16 17.88
N PHE A 48 -18.18 -34.92 17.04
CA PHE A 48 -18.79 -35.80 16.02
C PHE A 48 -19.72 -36.88 16.59
N MET A 49 -19.54 -37.23 17.87
CA MET A 49 -20.37 -38.19 18.59
C MET A 49 -21.71 -37.60 19.09
N ILE A 50 -21.92 -36.28 18.95
CA ILE A 50 -23.14 -35.57 19.39
C ILE A 50 -23.74 -34.79 18.21
N PRO A 51 -24.60 -35.43 17.40
CA PRO A 51 -25.14 -34.85 16.16
C PRO A 51 -25.92 -33.55 16.38
N GLU A 52 -26.64 -33.42 17.50
CA GLU A 52 -27.47 -32.22 17.76
C GLU A 52 -26.62 -30.96 17.95
N VAL A 53 -25.49 -31.04 18.67
CA VAL A 53 -24.67 -29.87 18.97
C VAL A 53 -23.99 -29.33 17.70
N ILE A 54 -23.54 -30.23 16.82
CA ILE A 54 -22.96 -29.85 15.52
C ILE A 54 -23.99 -29.14 14.65
N ALA A 55 -25.18 -29.72 14.52
CA ALA A 55 -26.23 -29.21 13.63
C ALA A 55 -26.75 -27.84 14.07
N TYR A 56 -27.01 -27.65 15.36
CA TYR A 56 -27.66 -26.44 15.86
C TYR A 56 -26.70 -25.32 16.24
N ASN A 57 -25.45 -25.63 16.62
CA ASN A 57 -24.51 -24.61 17.10
C ASN A 57 -23.29 -24.44 16.19
N ILE A 58 -22.58 -25.53 15.86
CA ILE A 58 -21.28 -25.42 15.17
C ILE A 58 -21.44 -25.03 13.70
N ILE A 59 -22.28 -25.72 12.94
CA ILE A 59 -22.50 -25.44 11.51
C ILE A 59 -22.95 -24.00 11.27
N PRO A 60 -24.00 -23.48 11.94
CA PRO A 60 -24.46 -22.11 11.72
C PRO A 60 -23.43 -21.07 12.16
N ALA A 61 -22.74 -21.28 13.30
CA ALA A 61 -21.67 -20.39 13.75
C ALA A 61 -20.51 -20.37 12.74
N SER A 62 -20.08 -21.54 12.26
CA SER A 62 -19.01 -21.68 11.28
C SER A 62 -19.36 -20.99 9.97
N ARG A 63 -20.57 -21.21 9.44
CA ARG A 63 -21.05 -20.53 8.24
C ARG A 63 -21.03 -19.01 8.42
N LYS A 64 -21.52 -18.50 9.55
CA LYS A 64 -21.52 -17.06 9.83
C LYS A 64 -20.10 -16.49 9.85
N VAL A 65 -19.17 -17.14 10.56
CA VAL A 65 -17.76 -16.73 10.61
C VAL A 65 -17.12 -16.78 9.23
N THR A 66 -17.30 -17.86 8.48
CA THR A 66 -16.75 -18.00 7.12
C THR A 66 -17.31 -16.95 6.18
N THR A 67 -18.62 -16.67 6.20
CA THR A 67 -19.22 -15.62 5.37
C THR A 67 -18.69 -14.24 5.74
N ILE A 68 -18.57 -13.93 7.04
CA ILE A 68 -18.00 -12.66 7.49
C ILE A 68 -16.55 -12.53 7.02
N LEU A 69 -15.71 -13.55 7.18
CA LEU A 69 -14.32 -13.52 6.73
C LEU A 69 -14.20 -13.38 5.21
N ALA A 70 -15.03 -14.12 4.45
CA ALA A 70 -15.03 -14.09 2.99
C ALA A 70 -15.35 -12.70 2.42
N VAL A 71 -16.09 -11.86 3.15
CA VAL A 71 -16.40 -10.49 2.75
C VAL A 71 -15.45 -9.48 3.40
N ALA A 72 -15.25 -9.57 4.71
CA ALA A 72 -14.50 -8.60 5.49
C ALA A 72 -13.00 -8.63 5.17
N ALA A 73 -12.39 -9.80 4.95
CA ALA A 73 -10.97 -9.88 4.67
C ALA A 73 -10.61 -9.25 3.31
N PRO A 74 -11.28 -9.58 2.18
CA PRO A 74 -11.03 -8.90 0.91
C PRO A 74 -11.34 -7.41 0.96
N ALA A 75 -12.45 -7.01 1.61
CA ALA A 75 -12.79 -5.60 1.76
C ALA A 75 -11.72 -4.82 2.53
N THR A 76 -11.22 -5.38 3.63
CA THR A 76 -10.15 -4.77 4.44
C THR A 76 -8.85 -4.66 3.65
N ILE A 77 -8.44 -5.73 2.96
CA ILE A 77 -7.25 -5.71 2.10
C ILE A 77 -7.41 -4.64 1.02
N LEU A 78 -8.57 -4.56 0.36
CA LEU A 78 -8.83 -3.55 -0.68
C LEU A 78 -8.71 -2.13 -0.12
N ILE A 79 -9.29 -1.84 1.05
CA ILE A 79 -9.18 -0.53 1.70
C ILE A 79 -7.71 -0.20 2.00
N ILE A 80 -6.95 -1.14 2.57
CA ILE A 80 -5.52 -0.98 2.84
C ILE A 80 -4.76 -0.65 1.55
N LEU A 81 -5.01 -1.38 0.46
CA LEU A 81 -4.36 -1.16 -0.83
C LEU A 81 -4.70 0.22 -1.43
N LEU A 82 -5.95 0.67 -1.31
CA LEU A 82 -6.35 2.00 -1.77
C LEU A 82 -5.63 3.10 -1.00
N ILE A 83 -5.53 2.97 0.33
CA ILE A 83 -4.79 3.91 1.18
C ILE A 83 -3.30 3.89 0.84
N ALA A 84 -2.70 2.71 0.75
CA ALA A 84 -1.29 2.52 0.43
C ALA A 84 -0.93 3.10 -0.94
N HIS A 85 -1.77 2.87 -1.94
CA HIS A 85 -1.61 3.43 -3.27
C HIS A 85 -1.60 4.96 -3.26
N LYS A 86 -2.60 5.57 -2.58
CA LYS A 86 -2.71 7.03 -2.47
C LYS A 86 -1.53 7.63 -1.71
N LEU A 87 -1.07 6.97 -0.64
CA LEU A 87 0.07 7.43 0.14
C LEU A 87 1.37 7.32 -0.66
N THR A 88 1.60 6.18 -1.32
CA THR A 88 2.82 5.92 -2.08
C THR A 88 2.95 6.85 -3.28
N HIS A 89 1.84 7.19 -3.96
CA HIS A 89 1.85 8.17 -5.05
C HIS A 89 2.32 9.56 -4.59
N ARG A 90 2.03 9.96 -3.34
CA ARG A 90 2.51 11.23 -2.74
C ARG A 90 3.98 11.19 -2.30
N ILE A 91 4.62 10.02 -2.34
CA ILE A 91 6.03 9.86 -1.99
C ILE A 91 6.85 9.69 -3.28
N VAL A 92 6.49 8.71 -4.08
CA VAL A 92 7.27 8.32 -5.25
C VAL A 92 7.22 9.37 -6.35
N GLY A 93 6.05 9.98 -6.58
CA GLY A 93 5.88 11.03 -7.59
C GLY A 93 6.81 12.23 -7.40
N PRO A 94 6.82 12.88 -6.22
CA PRO A 94 7.76 13.97 -5.95
C PRO A 94 9.22 13.52 -5.92
N PHE A 95 9.51 12.29 -5.46
CA PHE A 95 10.88 11.77 -5.46
C PHE A 95 11.50 11.73 -6.87
N ASP A 96 10.83 11.09 -7.83
CA ASP A 96 11.31 11.01 -9.22
C ASP A 96 11.46 12.39 -9.84
N ARG A 97 10.56 13.31 -9.49
CA ARG A 97 10.64 14.71 -9.95
C ARG A 97 11.88 15.39 -9.38
N ILE A 98 12.13 15.31 -8.07
CA ILE A 98 13.28 15.95 -7.42
C ILE A 98 14.58 15.43 -8.04
N VAL A 99 14.71 14.11 -8.23
CA VAL A 99 15.90 13.51 -8.84
C VAL A 99 16.12 14.08 -10.24
N ARG A 100 15.08 14.12 -11.08
CA ARG A 100 15.19 14.66 -12.43
C ARG A 100 15.55 16.14 -12.46
N GLU A 101 14.90 16.96 -11.63
CA GLU A 101 15.15 18.41 -11.58
C GLU A 101 16.57 18.70 -11.08
N LEU A 102 17.06 17.96 -10.08
CA LEU A 102 18.43 18.06 -9.59
C LEU A 102 19.45 17.72 -10.70
N ASP A 103 19.19 16.65 -11.46
CA ASP A 103 20.00 16.23 -12.60
C ASP A 103 20.09 17.31 -13.68
N GLU A 104 18.99 18.02 -13.96
CA GLU A 104 18.94 19.14 -14.89
C GLU A 104 19.77 20.34 -14.39
N CYS A 105 19.74 20.62 -13.09
CA CYS A 105 20.55 21.67 -12.46
C CYS A 105 22.05 21.35 -12.54
N VAL A 106 22.43 20.11 -12.20
CA VAL A 106 23.84 19.65 -12.30
C VAL A 106 24.35 19.72 -13.74
N LYS A 107 23.50 19.42 -14.73
CA LYS A 107 23.83 19.53 -16.16
C LYS A 107 23.80 20.96 -16.69
N GLY A 108 23.53 21.96 -15.84
CA GLY A 108 23.40 23.37 -16.23
C GLY A 108 22.21 23.68 -17.14
N LYS A 109 21.29 22.73 -17.31
CA LYS A 109 20.10 22.86 -18.19
C LYS A 109 18.97 23.64 -17.51
N ARG A 110 19.03 23.78 -16.19
CA ARG A 110 18.03 24.46 -15.36
C ARG A 110 18.71 25.20 -14.21
N LYS A 111 18.23 26.40 -13.88
CA LYS A 111 18.76 27.25 -12.80
C LYS A 111 17.71 27.71 -11.80
N SER A 112 16.57 27.03 -11.76
CA SER A 112 15.44 27.40 -10.91
C SER A 112 15.35 26.49 -9.69
N HIS A 113 14.79 27.02 -8.59
CA HIS A 113 14.43 26.21 -7.43
C HIS A 113 13.60 24.96 -7.79
N ILE A 114 13.92 23.86 -7.11
CA ILE A 114 13.16 22.62 -7.14
C ILE A 114 11.93 22.80 -6.27
N THR A 115 10.75 22.48 -6.81
CA THR A 115 9.46 22.67 -6.12
C THR A 115 8.67 21.38 -6.03
N VAL A 116 8.05 21.14 -4.87
CA VAL A 116 7.10 20.03 -4.65
C VAL A 116 5.67 20.55 -4.55
N ARG A 117 4.68 19.69 -4.76
CA ARG A 117 3.27 20.09 -4.71
C ARG A 117 2.79 20.17 -3.26
N LYS A 118 1.75 20.98 -3.02
CA LYS A 118 1.07 21.05 -1.73
C LYS A 118 0.57 19.65 -1.32
N GLY A 119 1.06 19.15 -0.19
CA GLY A 119 0.72 17.82 0.35
C GLY A 119 1.74 16.71 0.06
N ASP A 120 2.79 16.99 -0.73
CA ASP A 120 3.96 16.12 -0.82
C ASP A 120 4.82 16.27 0.44
N LYS A 121 5.41 15.17 0.92
CA LYS A 121 6.17 15.17 2.18
C LYS A 121 7.63 15.66 2.07
N PHE A 122 8.05 16.13 0.89
CA PHE A 122 9.45 16.42 0.58
C PHE A 122 9.86 17.89 0.69
N GLN A 123 8.97 18.79 1.15
CA GLN A 123 9.29 20.22 1.25
C GLN A 123 10.59 20.50 2.03
N PRO A 124 10.84 19.90 3.22
CA PRO A 124 12.08 20.15 3.95
C PRO A 124 13.33 19.68 3.19
N LEU A 125 13.21 18.65 2.37
CA LEU A 125 14.31 18.16 1.54
C LEU A 125 14.58 19.13 0.38
N THR A 126 13.53 19.55 -0.33
CA THR A 126 13.70 20.53 -1.43
C THR A 126 14.26 21.85 -0.94
N ASP A 127 13.86 22.31 0.25
CA ASP A 127 14.39 23.55 0.83
C ASP A 127 15.90 23.45 1.11
N LYS A 128 16.37 22.31 1.62
CA LYS A 128 17.81 22.07 1.84
C LYS A 128 18.58 21.94 0.52
N ILE A 129 18.01 21.26 -0.48
CA ILE A 129 18.63 21.14 -1.81
C ILE A 129 18.75 22.52 -2.45
N ASN A 130 17.70 23.33 -2.40
CA ASN A 130 17.70 24.69 -2.94
C ASN A 130 18.77 25.56 -2.29
N LYS A 131 18.89 25.55 -0.95
CA LYS A 131 19.98 26.25 -0.24
C LYS A 131 21.38 25.83 -0.70
N LEU A 132 21.58 24.54 -0.98
CA LEU A 132 22.84 24.03 -1.49
C LEU A 132 23.11 24.50 -2.92
N LEU A 133 22.11 24.44 -3.79
CA LEU A 133 22.21 24.93 -5.17
C LEU A 133 22.48 26.43 -5.23
N ASP A 134 21.89 27.21 -4.32
CA ASP A 134 22.13 28.65 -4.20
C ASP A 134 23.59 28.93 -3.79
N THR A 135 24.10 28.18 -2.81
CA THR A 135 25.52 28.26 -2.36
C THR A 135 26.50 27.93 -3.49
N LEU A 136 26.15 26.98 -4.37
CA LEU A 136 26.97 26.59 -5.52
C LEU A 136 26.80 27.51 -6.74
N GLY A 137 25.93 28.53 -6.67
CA GLY A 137 25.62 29.41 -7.80
C GLY A 137 24.89 28.71 -8.96
N LEU A 138 24.30 27.54 -8.69
CA LEU A 138 23.58 26.72 -9.66
C LEU A 138 22.10 27.11 -9.78
N ASN A 139 21.57 27.88 -8.82
CA ASN A 139 20.28 28.56 -8.92
C ASN A 139 20.50 30.07 -9.11
N LYS A 140 19.89 30.64 -10.15
CA LYS A 140 19.82 32.08 -10.41
C LYS A 140 18.46 32.42 -10.99
#